data_AF-A0A6P1BYD6-F1
#
_entry.id   AF-A0A6P1BYD6-F1
#
_cell.length_a   1.000
_cell.length_b   1.000
_cell.length_c   1.000
_cell.angle_alpha   90.00
_cell.angle_beta   90.00
_cell.angle_gamma   90.00
#
_symmetry.space_group_name_H-M   'P 1'
#
loop_
_entity.id
_entity.type
_entity.pdbx_description
1 polymer ?
#
loop_
_entity_poly.entity_id
_entity_poly.type
_entity_poly.pdbx_seq_one_letter_code
_entity_poly.pdbx_strand_id
1 'polypeptide(L)'
;FVRGAEEGDVLEVRIIDVAPRPCANPKYSGKAFGSNAAASWGYQYNDLIDPPAKRETITIFETDAQAEWARAGYSYRWTPQT
;
A
#
# COMPACT_ATOMS: atom_id res chain seq x y z
N PHE A 1 3.60 9.01 -23.04
CA PHE A 1 3.12 9.80 -24.18
C PHE A 1 2.69 8.84 -25.28
N VAL A 2 1.57 9.13 -25.93
CA VAL A 2 1.06 8.37 -27.08
C VAL A 2 1.11 9.28 -28.30
N ARG A 3 1.83 8.87 -29.34
CA ARG A 3 2.06 9.70 -30.53
C ARG A 3 0.76 9.99 -31.24
N GLY A 4 0.44 11.29 -31.40
CA GLY A 4 -0.73 11.75 -32.13
C GLY A 4 -2.04 11.69 -31.35
N ALA A 5 -1.99 11.46 -30.03
CA ALA A 5 -3.18 11.61 -29.20
C ALA A 5 -3.55 13.10 -29.06
N GLU A 6 -4.82 13.42 -29.24
CA GLU A 6 -5.39 14.77 -29.21
C GLU A 6 -6.46 14.91 -28.11
N GLU A 7 -6.89 16.15 -27.84
CA GLU A 7 -8.00 16.40 -26.91
C GLU A 7 -9.28 15.76 -27.45
N GLY A 8 -9.96 14.95 -26.62
CA GLY A 8 -11.19 14.24 -27.00
C GLY A 8 -10.97 12.79 -27.46
N ASP A 9 -9.73 12.36 -27.71
CA ASP A 9 -9.42 10.96 -27.99
C ASP A 9 -9.62 10.07 -26.75
N VAL A 10 -9.81 8.77 -27.02
CA VAL A 10 -9.86 7.72 -25.99
C VAL A 10 -8.65 6.81 -26.12
N LEU A 11 -7.94 6.60 -25.01
CA LEU A 11 -6.84 5.65 -24.95
C LEU A 11 -7.30 4.34 -24.32
N GLU A 12 -7.25 3.25 -25.09
CA GLU A 12 -7.35 1.91 -24.53
C GLU A 12 -6.05 1.54 -23.81
N VAL A 13 -6.15 1.20 -22.51
CA VAL A 13 -5.02 0.69 -21.73
C VAL A 13 -5.35 -0.71 -21.23
N ARG A 14 -4.69 -1.70 -21.81
CA ARG A 14 -4.82 -3.10 -21.40
C ARG A 14 -3.78 -3.44 -20.35
N ILE A 15 -4.24 -3.73 -19.13
CA ILE A 15 -3.38 -4.30 -18.08
C ILE A 15 -3.35 -5.81 -18.29
N ILE A 16 -2.30 -6.29 -18.96
CA ILE A 16 -2.18 -7.69 -19.37
C ILE A 16 -1.60 -8.60 -18.29
N ASP A 17 -0.83 -8.03 -17.36
CA ASP A 17 -0.18 -8.76 -16.27
C ASP A 17 0.23 -7.78 -15.15
N VAL A 18 0.36 -8.29 -13.92
CA VAL A 18 0.80 -7.54 -12.74
C VAL A 18 1.60 -8.46 -11.82
N ALA A 19 2.74 -7.98 -11.33
CA ALA A 19 3.54 -8.66 -10.32
C ALA A 19 3.98 -7.68 -9.22
N PRO A 20 4.07 -8.12 -7.95
CA PRO A 20 4.63 -7.29 -6.90
C PRO A 20 6.13 -7.08 -7.12
N ARG A 21 6.62 -5.87 -6.81
CA ARG A 21 8.06 -5.58 -6.84
C ARG A 21 8.77 -6.32 -5.70
N PRO A 22 9.76 -7.20 -5.97
CA PRO A 22 10.45 -7.93 -4.91
C PRO A 22 11.24 -7.02 -3.97
N CYS A 23 11.31 -7.42 -2.70
CA CYS A 23 12.15 -6.81 -1.69
C CYS A 23 13.63 -6.99 -2.04
N ALA A 24 14.39 -5.89 -2.03
CA ALA A 24 15.83 -5.94 -2.29
C ALA A 24 16.66 -6.42 -1.08
N ASN A 25 16.03 -6.58 0.09
CA ASN A 25 16.73 -7.09 1.27
C ASN A 25 16.96 -8.61 1.11
N PRO A 26 18.22 -9.09 1.12
CA PRO A 26 18.53 -10.50 0.85
C PRO A 26 17.91 -11.46 1.87
N LYS A 27 17.63 -10.99 3.10
CA LYS A 27 16.95 -11.80 4.13
C LYS A 27 15.51 -12.17 3.75
N TYR A 28 14.89 -11.41 2.84
CA TYR A 28 13.49 -11.56 2.44
C TYR A 28 13.36 -11.78 0.93
N SER A 29 14.31 -12.53 0.34
CA SER A 29 14.28 -12.86 -1.09
C SER A 29 12.94 -13.50 -1.50
N GLY A 30 12.37 -13.00 -2.60
CA GLY A 30 11.07 -13.46 -3.12
C GLY A 30 9.85 -12.84 -2.44
N LYS A 31 10.01 -12.12 -1.33
CA LYS A 31 8.92 -11.40 -0.66
C LYS A 31 8.77 -9.98 -1.19
N ALA A 32 7.58 -9.43 -1.02
CA ALA A 32 7.27 -8.02 -1.20
C ALA A 32 6.53 -7.51 0.05
N PHE A 33 6.65 -6.21 0.32
CA PHE A 33 6.04 -5.59 1.50
C PHE A 33 5.20 -4.38 1.08
N GLY A 34 4.03 -4.25 1.71
CA GLY A 34 3.13 -3.11 1.57
C GLY A 34 2.90 -2.42 2.91
N SER A 35 2.58 -1.13 2.87
CA SER A 35 2.24 -0.34 4.05
C SER A 35 0.79 0.09 3.97
N ASN A 36 -0.02 -0.31 4.94
CA ASN A 36 -1.38 0.18 5.12
C ASN A 36 -1.38 1.23 6.25
N ALA A 37 -1.78 2.45 5.92
CA ALA A 37 -1.89 3.53 6.89
C ALA A 37 -3.36 3.78 7.25
N ALA A 38 -3.73 3.50 8.50
CA ALA A 38 -4.91 4.07 9.11
C ALA A 38 -4.60 5.54 9.46
N ALA A 39 -4.78 6.43 8.48
CA ALA A 39 -4.29 7.80 8.51
C ALA A 39 -5.35 8.84 8.90
N SER A 40 -4.90 10.06 9.14
CA SER A 40 -5.73 11.21 9.58
C SER A 40 -6.79 11.65 8.58
N TRP A 41 -6.59 11.39 7.29
CA TRP A 41 -7.57 11.62 6.22
C TRP A 41 -8.51 10.42 5.98
N GLY A 42 -8.34 9.32 6.72
CA GLY A 42 -9.18 8.14 6.62
C GLY A 42 -10.58 8.41 7.20
N TYR A 43 -11.60 7.83 6.57
CA TYR A 43 -13.00 7.96 6.98
C TYR A 43 -13.20 7.64 8.48
N GLN A 44 -12.50 6.62 8.99
CA GLN A 44 -12.56 6.15 10.37
C GLN A 44 -11.91 7.07 11.41
N TYR A 45 -11.15 8.09 11.01
CA TYR A 45 -10.25 8.83 11.92
C TYR A 45 -10.97 9.58 13.05
N ASN A 46 -12.24 9.92 12.87
CA ASN A 46 -13.06 10.57 13.89
C ASN A 46 -13.86 9.59 14.76
N ASP A 47 -13.86 8.30 14.43
CA ASP A 47 -14.75 7.28 15.01
C ASP A 47 -13.98 6.18 15.78
N LEU A 48 -12.74 6.46 16.19
CA LEU A 48 -11.93 5.53 16.95
C LEU A 48 -12.46 5.37 18.39
N ILE A 49 -12.88 4.15 18.74
CA ILE A 49 -13.49 3.83 20.05
C ILE A 49 -12.46 3.63 21.18
N ASP A 50 -11.25 3.18 20.86
CA ASP A 50 -10.21 2.93 21.85
C ASP A 50 -9.25 4.13 21.98
N PRO A 51 -8.77 4.47 23.19
CA PRO A 51 -7.76 5.51 23.38
C PRO A 51 -6.36 5.07 22.86
N PRO A 52 -5.54 6.00 22.35
CA PRO A 52 -5.84 7.41 22.09
C PRO A 52 -6.73 7.57 20.85
N ALA A 53 -7.81 8.35 20.98
CA ALA A 53 -8.85 8.51 19.94
C ALA A 53 -8.38 9.32 18.70
N LYS A 54 -7.21 9.98 18.78
CA LYS A 54 -6.55 10.62 17.65
C LYS A 54 -5.19 9.99 17.45
N ARG A 55 -5.13 9.00 16.57
CA ARG A 55 -3.91 8.28 16.23
C ARG A 55 -3.93 7.85 14.78
N GLU A 56 -2.73 7.77 14.21
CA GLU A 56 -2.50 7.09 12.95
C GLU A 56 -1.76 5.78 13.27
N THR A 57 -2.12 4.70 12.57
CA THR A 57 -1.48 3.38 12.74
C THR A 57 -1.02 2.87 11.40
N ILE A 58 0.24 2.48 11.32
CA ILE A 58 0.81 1.85 10.14
C ILE A 58 0.86 0.36 10.39
N THR A 59 0.36 -0.44 9.45
CA THR A 59 0.48 -1.90 9.44
C THR A 59 1.26 -2.33 8.20
N ILE A 60 2.36 -3.05 8.43
CA ILE A 60 3.17 -3.62 7.36
C ILE A 60 2.64 -5.00 7.02
N PHE A 61 2.37 -5.22 5.74
CA PHE A 61 1.94 -6.49 5.18
C PHE A 61 3.06 -7.11 4.35
N GLU A 62 3.16 -8.43 4.40
CA GLU A 62 4.05 -9.26 3.58
C GLU A 62 3.23 -10.03 2.54
N THR A 63 3.76 -10.15 1.33
CA THR A 63 3.22 -10.98 0.24
C THR A 63 4.37 -11.53 -0.62
N ASP A 64 4.06 -12.29 -1.66
CA ASP A 64 5.00 -12.69 -2.72
C ASP A 64 4.29 -12.78 -4.08
N ALA A 65 5.02 -13.17 -5.12
CA ALA A 65 4.50 -13.19 -6.49
C ALA A 65 3.46 -14.29 -6.75
N GLN A 66 3.33 -15.28 -5.85
CA GLN A 66 2.39 -16.39 -5.97
C GLN A 66 1.27 -16.33 -4.93
N ALA A 67 1.38 -15.43 -3.95
CA ALA A 67 0.46 -15.35 -2.84
C ALA A 67 -0.92 -14.83 -3.27
N GLU A 68 -1.97 -15.57 -2.89
CA GLU A 68 -3.36 -15.15 -3.04
C GLU A 68 -3.82 -14.18 -1.93
N TRP A 69 -3.01 -14.03 -0.87
CA TRP A 69 -3.32 -13.21 0.29
C TRP A 69 -2.05 -12.62 0.92
N ALA A 70 -2.20 -11.47 1.57
CA ALA A 70 -1.12 -10.81 2.30
C ALA A 70 -1.22 -11.10 3.80
N ARG A 71 -0.07 -11.21 4.46
CA ARG A 71 0.04 -11.44 5.92
C ARG A 71 0.40 -10.16 6.64
N ALA A 72 -0.33 -9.80 7.68
CA ALA A 72 0.07 -8.71 8.57
C ALA A 72 1.34 -9.10 9.34
N GLY A 73 2.43 -8.35 9.15
CA GLY A 73 3.71 -8.56 9.81
C GLY A 73 3.78 -7.87 11.16
N TYR A 74 3.63 -6.54 11.17
CA TYR A 74 3.61 -5.75 12.40
C TYR A 74 2.88 -4.42 12.19
N SER A 75 2.43 -3.83 13.30
CA SER A 75 1.83 -2.50 13.32
C SER A 75 2.54 -1.60 14.32
N TYR A 76 2.55 -0.30 14.04
CA TYR A 76 3.04 0.72 14.96
C TYR A 76 2.16 1.97 14.88
N ARG A 77 2.05 2.69 16.00
CA ARG A 77 1.42 4.01 16.01
C ARG A 77 2.41 5.01 15.44
N TRP A 78 1.93 5.86 14.54
CA TRP A 78 2.73 6.97 14.03
C TRP A 78 3.12 7.91 15.18
N THR A 79 4.37 8.36 15.14
CA THR A 79 4.91 9.43 15.98
C THR A 79 5.52 10.48 15.06
N PRO A 80 5.74 11.73 15.51
CA PRO A 80 6.54 12.68 14.77
C PRO A 80 7.88 12.06 14.34
N GLN A 81 8.22 12.20 13.06
CA GLN A 81 9.49 11.74 12.51
C GLN A 81 10.38 12.96 12.36
N THR A 82 11.64 12.85 12.77
CA THR A 82 12.65 13.91 12.73
C THR A 82 13.82 13.51 11.87
#